data_AF-A0A7Z6ZS22-F1
#
_entry.id   AF-A0A7Z6ZS22-F1
#
_cell.length_a   1.000
_cell.length_b   1.000
_cell.length_c   1.000
_cell.angle_alpha   90.00
_cell.angle_beta   90.00
_cell.angle_gamma   90.00
#
_symmetry.space_group_name_H-M   'P 1'
#
loop_
_entity.id
_entity.type
_entity.pdbx_description
1 polymer ?
#
loop_
_entity_poly.entity_id
_entity_poly.type
_entity_poly.pdbx_seq_one_letter_code
_entity_poly.pdbx_strand_id
1 'polypeptide(L)'
;MEIILQNLIDFDLENAFKLINSQFISTVIGALFGAFAGAFAAHKIAINGRRREFLEVQLRSTNVAITSVFLTCNSVLGLKGQHVQNLYLQFLSDKERCQTALKNRDLSDKQIHFEMDFKIFHMPFVPFDDVSRLMQRELSLKGRPLALVSTLQSSLDLLRQSIEHRNDLINNYKSTFEELSHRQMLSVYFGFPLPNGSVNQEYSDTVQAIYQYADDVIFFSSFLCSDLVEHGERIREQYKKEFRRWLEKTTIPNFDTGRAKELQPNQADYEDWLKMFQEHPKEPSWLDRIRLLKGFLKITK
;
A
#
# COMPACT_ATOMS: atom_id res chain seq x y z
N MET A 1 -3.16 5.46 -80.21
CA MET A 1 -3.55 5.56 -78.79
C MET A 1 -5.07 5.63 -78.59
N GLU A 2 -5.88 5.65 -79.66
CA GLU A 2 -7.36 5.67 -79.57
C GLU A 2 -8.01 4.27 -79.55
N ILE A 3 -7.35 3.22 -80.05
CA ILE A 3 -7.93 1.87 -80.13
C ILE A 3 -7.95 1.14 -78.75
N ILE A 4 -7.10 1.58 -77.80
CA ILE A 4 -7.06 1.02 -76.44
C ILE A 4 -8.11 1.70 -75.53
N LEU A 5 -8.48 2.94 -75.83
CA LEU A 5 -9.47 3.71 -75.05
C LEU A 5 -10.92 3.39 -75.45
N GLN A 6 -11.19 2.98 -76.70
CA GLN A 6 -12.52 2.57 -77.12
C GLN A 6 -12.95 1.23 -76.48
N ASN A 7 -12.03 0.27 -76.36
CA ASN A 7 -12.32 -1.05 -75.76
C ASN A 7 -12.42 -1.06 -74.23
N LEU A 8 -12.10 0.05 -73.56
CA LEU A 8 -12.25 0.22 -72.11
C LEU A 8 -13.57 0.91 -71.73
N ILE A 9 -14.25 1.55 -72.68
CA ILE A 9 -15.49 2.30 -72.44
C ILE A 9 -16.74 1.49 -72.84
N ASP A 10 -16.60 0.48 -73.73
CA ASP A 10 -17.61 -0.56 -73.95
C ASP A 10 -17.49 -1.73 -72.97
N PHE A 11 -17.10 -1.45 -71.70
CA PHE A 11 -17.38 -2.39 -70.61
C PHE A 11 -18.87 -2.33 -70.32
N ASP A 12 -19.60 -3.05 -71.16
CA ASP A 12 -21.04 -3.16 -71.26
C ASP A 12 -21.67 -3.23 -69.86
N LEU A 13 -22.43 -2.20 -69.49
CA LEU A 13 -23.15 -2.11 -68.22
C LEU A 13 -24.02 -3.36 -67.99
N GLU A 14 -24.52 -4.00 -69.06
CA GLU A 14 -25.24 -5.28 -68.98
C GLU A 14 -24.38 -6.46 -68.50
N ASN A 15 -23.10 -6.52 -68.88
CA ASN A 15 -22.18 -7.57 -68.44
C ASN A 15 -21.68 -7.32 -67.01
N ALA A 16 -21.54 -6.06 -66.61
CA ALA A 16 -21.30 -5.68 -65.21
C ALA A 16 -22.49 -6.08 -64.30
N PHE A 17 -23.73 -5.84 -64.74
CA PHE A 17 -24.94 -6.26 -64.01
C PHE A 17 -25.10 -7.79 -63.94
N LYS A 18 -24.72 -8.54 -64.99
CA LYS A 18 -24.73 -10.02 -64.96
C LYS A 18 -23.65 -10.62 -64.05
N LEU A 19 -22.48 -9.98 -63.93
CA LEU A 19 -21.45 -10.39 -62.97
C LEU A 19 -21.89 -10.17 -61.51
N ILE A 20 -22.58 -9.05 -61.23
CA ILE A 20 -23.19 -8.74 -59.92
C ILE A 20 -24.30 -9.71 -59.55
N ASN A 21 -25.03 -10.27 -60.54
CA ASN A 21 -26.07 -11.28 -60.32
C ASN A 21 -25.58 -12.74 -60.39
N SER A 22 -24.28 -12.97 -60.53
CA SER A 22 -23.73 -14.32 -60.66
C SER A 22 -23.55 -15.00 -59.30
N GLN A 23 -23.72 -16.32 -59.23
CA GLN A 23 -23.42 -17.11 -58.03
C GLN A 23 -21.97 -16.91 -57.54
N PHE A 24 -21.06 -16.44 -58.40
CA PHE A 24 -19.69 -16.13 -58.01
C PHE A 24 -19.60 -14.93 -57.06
N ILE A 25 -20.29 -13.82 -57.31
CA ILE A 25 -20.25 -12.63 -56.42
C ILE A 25 -20.97 -12.92 -55.10
N SER A 26 -22.07 -13.68 -55.10
CA SER A 26 -22.70 -14.11 -53.84
C SER A 26 -21.78 -15.03 -53.01
N THR A 27 -20.97 -15.88 -53.67
CA THR A 27 -19.99 -16.74 -53.00
C THR A 27 -18.80 -15.94 -52.46
N VAL A 28 -18.29 -14.95 -53.21
CA VAL A 28 -17.19 -14.06 -52.76
C VAL A 28 -17.63 -13.15 -51.62
N ILE A 29 -18.82 -12.55 -51.71
CA ILE A 29 -19.41 -11.75 -50.62
C ILE A 29 -19.66 -12.64 -49.39
N GLY A 30 -20.24 -13.83 -49.57
CA GLY A 30 -20.44 -14.79 -48.48
C GLY A 30 -19.14 -15.23 -47.81
N ALA A 31 -18.08 -15.49 -48.59
CA ALA A 31 -16.75 -15.85 -48.08
C ALA A 31 -16.08 -14.68 -47.33
N LEU A 32 -16.21 -13.44 -47.82
CA LEU A 32 -15.69 -12.24 -47.15
C LEU A 32 -16.44 -11.93 -45.86
N PHE A 33 -17.78 -12.04 -45.84
CA PHE A 33 -18.57 -11.90 -44.62
C PHE A 33 -18.25 -13.00 -43.60
N GLY A 34 -18.08 -14.25 -44.06
CA GLY A 34 -17.66 -15.37 -43.21
C GLY A 34 -16.26 -15.17 -42.61
N ALA A 35 -15.30 -14.72 -43.42
CA ALA A 35 -13.94 -14.43 -42.96
C ALA A 35 -13.89 -13.22 -42.01
N PHE A 36 -14.65 -12.16 -42.28
CA PHE A 36 -14.74 -10.99 -41.40
C PHE A 36 -15.42 -11.32 -40.08
N ALA A 37 -16.56 -12.03 -40.12
CA ALA A 37 -17.26 -12.50 -38.93
C ALA A 37 -16.39 -13.47 -38.12
N GLY A 38 -15.67 -14.39 -38.80
CA GLY A 38 -14.72 -15.31 -38.18
C GLY A 38 -13.54 -14.58 -37.53
N ALA A 39 -12.93 -13.61 -38.21
CA ALA A 39 -11.84 -12.79 -37.68
C ALA A 39 -12.29 -11.92 -36.50
N PHE A 40 -13.48 -11.30 -36.59
CA PHE A 40 -14.07 -10.53 -35.50
C PHE A 40 -14.38 -11.42 -34.29
N ALA A 41 -14.95 -12.62 -34.51
CA ALA A 41 -15.21 -13.58 -33.45
C ALA A 41 -13.92 -14.07 -32.79
N ALA A 42 -12.90 -14.43 -33.58
CA ALA A 42 -11.58 -14.83 -33.09
C ALA A 42 -10.90 -13.71 -32.30
N HIS A 43 -10.96 -12.47 -32.80
CA HIS A 43 -10.44 -11.29 -32.12
C HIS A 43 -11.15 -11.05 -30.78
N LYS A 44 -12.49 -11.16 -30.75
CA LYS A 44 -13.27 -11.03 -29.51
C LYS A 44 -12.96 -12.14 -28.50
N ILE A 45 -12.79 -13.38 -28.96
CA ILE A 45 -12.40 -14.51 -28.11
C ILE A 45 -11.00 -14.29 -27.53
N ALA A 46 -10.05 -13.83 -28.36
CA ALA A 46 -8.69 -13.55 -27.92
C ALA A 46 -8.64 -12.43 -26.86
N ILE A 47 -9.38 -11.32 -27.07
CA ILE A 47 -9.48 -10.22 -26.09
C ILE A 47 -10.10 -10.73 -24.79
N ASN A 48 -11.21 -11.46 -24.88
CA ASN A 48 -11.88 -12.01 -23.69
C ASN A 48 -10.97 -12.98 -22.93
N GLY A 49 -10.20 -13.82 -23.64
CA GLY A 49 -9.21 -14.71 -23.05
C GLY A 49 -8.14 -13.95 -22.27
N ARG A 50 -7.52 -12.94 -22.89
CA ARG A 50 -6.50 -12.10 -22.24
C ARG A 50 -7.05 -11.34 -21.04
N ARG A 51 -8.27 -10.80 -21.15
CA ARG A 51 -8.93 -10.07 -20.05
C ARG A 51 -9.24 -11.00 -18.88
N ARG A 52 -9.68 -12.23 -19.16
CA ARG A 52 -9.93 -13.26 -18.15
C ARG A 52 -8.64 -13.60 -17.40
N GLU A 53 -7.58 -13.91 -18.15
CA GLU A 53 -6.26 -14.23 -17.61
C GLU A 53 -5.70 -13.07 -16.77
N PHE A 54 -5.82 -11.85 -17.26
CA PHE A 54 -5.39 -10.65 -16.54
C PHE A 54 -6.08 -10.47 -15.19
N LEU A 55 -7.40 -10.64 -15.11
CA LEU A 55 -8.13 -10.56 -13.83
C LEU A 55 -7.79 -11.72 -12.88
N GLU A 56 -7.57 -12.93 -13.41
CA GLU A 56 -7.11 -14.08 -12.63
C GLU A 56 -5.72 -13.83 -12.02
N VAL A 57 -4.78 -13.29 -12.81
CA VAL A 57 -3.44 -12.91 -12.36
C VAL A 57 -3.48 -11.78 -11.33
N GLN A 58 -4.31 -10.76 -11.55
CA GLN A 58 -4.47 -9.66 -10.59
C GLN A 58 -5.02 -10.16 -9.25
N LEU A 59 -6.03 -11.04 -9.25
CA LEU A 59 -6.57 -11.57 -7.99
C LEU A 59 -5.53 -12.42 -7.25
N ARG A 60 -4.81 -13.30 -7.95
CA ARG A 60 -3.74 -14.11 -7.34
C ARG A 60 -2.66 -13.23 -6.74
N SER A 61 -2.22 -12.21 -7.48
CA SER A 61 -1.21 -11.25 -7.03
C SER A 61 -1.72 -10.43 -5.83
N THR A 62 -3.01 -10.10 -5.81
CA THR A 62 -3.66 -9.42 -4.67
C THR A 62 -3.63 -10.31 -3.42
N ASN A 63 -3.95 -11.60 -3.55
CA ASN A 63 -3.89 -12.54 -2.43
C ASN A 63 -2.45 -12.69 -1.89
N VAL A 64 -1.44 -12.81 -2.76
CA VAL A 64 -0.03 -12.83 -2.37
C VAL A 64 0.38 -11.55 -1.62
N ALA A 65 -0.08 -10.39 -2.11
CA ALA A 65 0.17 -9.11 -1.46
C ALA A 65 -0.49 -9.04 -0.07
N ILE A 66 -1.76 -9.42 0.06
CA ILE A 66 -2.48 -9.45 1.34
C ILE A 66 -1.73 -10.31 2.36
N THR A 67 -1.35 -11.54 1.98
CA THR A 67 -0.61 -12.43 2.90
C THR A 67 0.71 -11.81 3.34
N SER A 68 1.45 -11.19 2.44
CA SER A 68 2.77 -10.64 2.77
C SER A 68 2.70 -9.37 3.61
N VAL A 69 1.73 -8.49 3.32
CA VAL A 69 1.45 -7.30 4.14
C VAL A 69 0.97 -7.72 5.53
N PHE A 70 0.11 -8.75 5.61
CA PHE A 70 -0.33 -9.32 6.89
C PHE A 70 0.83 -9.90 7.70
N LEU A 71 1.72 -10.68 7.07
CA LEU A 71 2.90 -11.23 7.74
C LEU A 71 3.83 -10.11 8.23
N THR A 72 3.99 -9.05 7.44
CA THR A 72 4.76 -7.87 7.84
C THR A 72 4.16 -7.22 9.09
N CYS A 73 2.85 -6.97 9.08
CA CYS A 73 2.12 -6.44 10.23
C CYS A 73 2.31 -7.31 11.47
N ASN A 74 2.12 -8.63 11.32
CA ASN A 74 2.22 -9.58 12.42
C ASN A 74 3.65 -9.69 12.99
N SER A 75 4.67 -9.64 12.14
CA SER A 75 6.08 -9.61 12.58
C SER A 75 6.37 -8.36 13.42
N VAL A 76 5.87 -7.19 13.01
CA VAL A 76 6.09 -5.94 13.74
C VAL A 76 5.24 -5.85 15.01
N LEU A 77 4.01 -6.39 15.03
CA LEU A 77 3.24 -6.62 16.26
C LEU A 77 4.01 -7.53 17.23
N GLY A 78 4.67 -8.56 16.71
CA GLY A 78 5.58 -9.44 17.44
C GLY A 78 6.69 -8.65 18.14
N LEU A 79 7.46 -7.91 17.35
CA LEU A 79 8.55 -7.04 17.79
C LEU A 79 8.08 -6.01 18.82
N LYS A 80 6.94 -5.34 18.57
CA LYS A 80 6.40 -4.31 19.45
C LYS A 80 6.04 -4.87 20.83
N GLY A 81 5.29 -5.97 20.85
CA GLY A 81 4.87 -6.60 22.10
C GLY A 81 6.01 -7.26 22.88
N GLN A 82 7.06 -7.76 22.20
CA GLN A 82 8.18 -8.43 22.88
C GLN A 82 9.24 -7.46 23.40
N HIS A 83 9.49 -6.36 22.68
CA HIS A 83 10.66 -5.52 22.93
C HIS A 83 10.33 -4.03 23.00
N VAL A 84 9.68 -3.48 21.97
CA VAL A 84 9.59 -2.02 21.81
C VAL A 84 8.68 -1.36 22.85
N GLN A 85 7.52 -1.96 23.15
CA GLN A 85 6.56 -1.34 24.06
C GLN A 85 7.13 -1.22 25.48
N ASN A 86 7.71 -2.31 26.01
CA ASN A 86 8.29 -2.27 27.34
C ASN A 86 9.50 -1.34 27.41
N LEU A 87 10.38 -1.37 26.39
CA LEU A 87 11.51 -0.45 26.28
C LEU A 87 11.06 1.01 26.39
N TYR A 88 10.06 1.40 25.60
CA TYR A 88 9.55 2.77 25.56
C TYR A 88 8.89 3.19 26.88
N LEU A 89 8.00 2.37 27.42
CA LEU A 89 7.27 2.68 28.65
C LEU A 89 8.21 2.75 29.86
N GLN A 90 9.15 1.81 29.98
CA GLN A 90 10.15 1.82 31.04
C GLN A 90 11.07 3.04 30.90
N PHE A 91 11.52 3.36 29.69
CA PHE A 91 12.34 4.53 29.43
C PHE A 91 11.64 5.83 29.87
N LEU A 92 10.37 6.03 29.50
CA LEU A 92 9.61 7.23 29.91
C LEU A 92 9.42 7.31 31.42
N SER A 93 9.02 6.20 32.05
CA SER A 93 8.82 6.11 33.49
C SER A 93 10.10 6.43 34.27
N ASP A 94 11.23 5.84 33.86
CA ASP A 94 12.53 6.08 34.50
C ASP A 94 13.04 7.50 34.24
N LYS A 95 12.81 8.06 33.04
CA LYS A 95 13.13 9.45 32.70
C LYS A 95 12.38 10.42 33.61
N GLU A 96 11.07 10.23 33.78
CA GLU A 96 10.24 11.07 34.65
C GLU A 96 10.65 10.96 36.12
N ARG A 97 10.92 9.73 36.60
CA ARG A 97 11.40 9.49 37.97
C ARG A 97 12.72 10.22 38.23
N CYS A 98 13.69 10.08 37.33
CA CYS A 98 14.98 10.75 37.44
C CYS A 98 14.83 12.27 37.36
N GLN A 99 14.02 12.79 36.43
CA GLN A 99 13.80 14.23 36.28
C GLN A 99 13.15 14.85 37.53
N THR A 100 12.19 14.16 38.14
CA THR A 100 11.54 14.60 39.39
C THR A 100 12.53 14.63 40.55
N ALA A 101 13.35 13.60 40.67
CA ALA A 101 14.36 13.53 41.73
C ALA A 101 15.47 14.58 41.55
N LEU A 102 15.86 14.91 40.31
CA LEU A 102 16.82 15.99 40.02
C LEU A 102 16.27 17.39 40.36
N LYS A 103 14.95 17.60 40.30
CA LYS A 103 14.31 18.88 40.66
C LYS A 103 14.14 19.06 42.18
N ASN A 104 13.94 17.97 42.91
CA ASN A 104 13.65 17.99 44.35
C ASN A 104 14.95 17.90 45.17
N ARG A 105 15.42 19.04 45.71
CA ARG A 105 16.63 19.09 46.55
C ARG A 105 16.55 18.25 47.83
N ASP A 106 15.36 18.03 48.38
CA ASP A 106 15.15 17.20 49.58
C ASP A 106 15.33 15.69 49.33
N LEU A 107 15.38 15.26 48.06
CA LEU A 107 15.69 13.88 47.68
C LEU A 107 17.18 13.67 47.38
N SER A 108 18.01 14.71 47.50
CA SER A 108 19.45 14.65 47.16
C SER A 108 20.25 13.64 47.99
N ASP A 109 19.77 13.26 49.17
CA ASP A 109 20.37 12.21 50.01
C ASP A 109 19.84 10.79 49.72
N LYS A 110 18.82 10.63 48.86
CA LYS A 110 18.30 9.31 48.48
C LYS A 110 18.95 8.85 47.18
N GLN A 111 19.64 7.70 47.23
CA GLN A 111 20.17 7.06 46.03
C GLN A 111 19.01 6.69 45.09
N ILE A 112 19.07 7.22 43.87
CA ILE A 112 18.12 6.88 42.80
C ILE A 112 18.68 5.67 42.07
N HIS A 113 17.97 4.54 42.14
CA HIS A 113 18.29 3.38 41.33
C HIS A 113 17.45 3.40 40.05
N PHE A 114 18.13 3.20 38.92
CA PHE A 114 17.52 2.96 37.61
C PHE A 114 18.41 2.00 36.83
N GLU A 115 17.82 1.27 35.89
CA GLU A 115 18.51 0.30 35.05
C GLU A 115 18.50 0.80 33.61
N MET A 116 19.68 0.89 33.00
CA MET A 116 19.79 1.22 31.59
C MET A 116 19.57 -0.05 30.78
N ASP A 117 18.47 -0.13 30.02
CA ASP A 117 18.21 -1.28 29.16
C ASP A 117 19.07 -1.18 27.88
N PHE A 118 20.18 -1.91 27.91
CA PHE A 118 21.11 -2.07 26.79
C PHE A 118 20.96 -3.40 26.06
N LYS A 119 19.77 -4.02 26.13
CA LYS A 119 19.49 -5.22 25.33
C LYS A 119 19.48 -4.85 23.86
N ILE A 120 20.19 -5.65 23.07
CA ILE A 120 20.23 -5.58 21.62
C ILE A 120 19.09 -6.43 21.07
N PHE A 121 18.37 -5.91 20.09
CA PHE A 121 17.39 -6.66 19.31
C PHE A 121 17.47 -6.24 17.85
N HIS A 122 16.92 -7.06 16.96
CA HIS A 122 17.01 -6.89 15.52
C HIS A 122 15.62 -6.79 14.90
N MET A 123 15.56 -6.13 13.73
CA MET A 123 14.36 -6.12 12.91
C MET A 123 14.02 -7.57 12.48
N PRO A 124 12.79 -8.06 12.69
CA PRO A 124 12.39 -9.37 12.18
C PRO A 124 12.41 -9.37 10.65
N PHE A 125 12.56 -10.55 10.07
CA PHE A 125 12.41 -10.71 8.62
C PHE A 125 10.98 -10.34 8.19
N VAL A 126 10.88 -9.47 7.18
CA VAL A 126 9.61 -9.01 6.60
C VAL A 126 9.67 -9.11 5.08
N PRO A 127 8.79 -9.88 4.42
CA PRO A 127 8.85 -10.11 2.98
C PRO A 127 8.17 -8.98 2.18
N PHE A 128 8.46 -7.70 2.50
CA PHE A 128 7.75 -6.57 1.89
C PHE A 128 8.40 -6.06 0.60
N ASP A 129 9.72 -6.12 0.45
CA ASP A 129 10.44 -5.52 -0.69
C ASP A 129 10.06 -6.15 -2.04
N ASP A 130 9.91 -7.47 -2.08
CA ASP A 130 9.48 -8.18 -3.30
C ASP A 130 8.02 -7.90 -3.62
N VAL A 131 7.21 -7.75 -2.57
CA VAL A 131 5.77 -7.55 -2.69
C VAL A 131 5.44 -6.13 -3.10
N SER A 132 6.16 -5.12 -2.61
CA SER A 132 5.98 -3.74 -3.05
C SER A 132 6.21 -3.62 -4.57
N ARG A 133 7.25 -4.27 -5.09
CA ARG A 133 7.52 -4.36 -6.54
C ARG A 133 6.41 -5.10 -7.29
N LEU A 134 5.94 -6.23 -6.77
CA LEU A 134 4.82 -6.97 -7.36
C LEU A 134 3.56 -6.10 -7.41
N MET A 135 3.24 -5.40 -6.33
CA MET A 135 2.08 -4.53 -6.22
C MET A 135 2.14 -3.36 -7.21
N GLN A 136 3.32 -2.76 -7.39
CA GLN A 136 3.51 -1.66 -8.34
C GLN A 136 3.43 -2.11 -9.81
N ARG A 137 3.80 -3.36 -10.11
CA ARG A 137 3.85 -3.88 -11.49
C ARG A 137 2.57 -4.58 -11.93
N GLU A 138 2.03 -5.45 -11.08
CA GLU A 138 0.98 -6.39 -11.45
C GLU A 138 -0.41 -5.90 -11.01
N LEU A 139 -0.49 -5.08 -9.96
CA LEU A 139 -1.77 -4.59 -9.45
C LEU A 139 -2.12 -3.23 -10.03
N SER A 140 -3.35 -3.09 -10.48
CA SER A 140 -3.89 -1.81 -10.97
C SER A 140 -4.35 -0.90 -9.82
N LEU A 141 -3.48 -0.67 -8.83
CA LEU A 141 -3.76 0.18 -7.68
C LEU A 141 -3.72 1.67 -8.07
N LYS A 142 -4.57 2.47 -7.42
CA LYS A 142 -4.65 3.93 -7.63
C LYS A 142 -4.92 4.64 -6.32
N GLY A 143 -4.43 5.87 -6.18
CA GLY A 143 -4.71 6.72 -5.02
C GLY A 143 -4.12 6.16 -3.73
N ARG A 144 -4.95 6.05 -2.69
CA ARG A 144 -4.55 5.70 -1.33
C ARG A 144 -3.76 4.39 -1.19
N PRO A 145 -4.18 3.23 -1.76
CA PRO A 145 -3.41 1.99 -1.67
C PRO A 145 -1.97 2.12 -2.19
N LEU A 146 -1.73 2.89 -3.25
CA LEU A 146 -0.39 3.09 -3.80
C LEU A 146 0.48 3.98 -2.89
N ALA A 147 -0.12 5.01 -2.30
CA ALA A 147 0.55 5.83 -1.29
C ALA A 147 0.91 5.00 -0.05
N LEU A 148 0.00 4.15 0.43
CA LEU A 148 0.23 3.24 1.55
C LEU A 148 1.45 2.33 1.33
N VAL A 149 1.62 1.77 0.12
CA VAL A 149 2.79 0.94 -0.19
C VAL A 149 4.10 1.70 0.03
N SER A 150 4.15 2.96 -0.43
CA SER A 150 5.35 3.79 -0.34
C SER A 150 5.62 4.25 1.10
N THR A 151 4.56 4.65 1.82
CA THR A 151 4.65 5.03 3.23
C THR A 151 5.08 3.83 4.08
N LEU A 152 4.48 2.65 3.88
CA LEU A 152 4.84 1.43 4.60
C LEU A 152 6.30 1.03 4.36
N GLN A 153 6.77 1.10 3.11
CA GLN A 153 8.19 0.84 2.80
C GLN A 153 9.11 1.80 3.56
N SER A 154 8.78 3.09 3.53
CA SER A 154 9.56 4.13 4.22
C SER A 154 9.58 3.91 5.75
N SER A 155 8.42 3.62 6.35
CA SER A 155 8.32 3.36 7.80
C SER A 155 9.08 2.10 8.21
N LEU A 156 9.11 1.05 7.37
CA LEU A 156 9.93 -0.14 7.61
C LEU A 156 11.42 0.16 7.60
N ASP A 157 11.88 0.95 6.62
CA ASP A 157 13.29 1.35 6.53
C ASP A 157 13.71 2.26 7.68
N LEU A 158 12.86 3.20 8.08
CA LEU A 158 13.08 4.07 9.24
C LEU A 158 13.11 3.29 10.54
N LEU A 159 12.21 2.31 10.72
CA LEU A 159 12.23 1.41 11.88
C LEU A 159 13.53 0.61 11.94
N ARG A 160 13.94 0.00 10.81
CA ARG A 160 15.18 -0.77 10.73
C ARG A 160 16.40 0.08 11.12
N GLN A 161 16.54 1.25 10.49
CA GLN A 161 17.64 2.17 10.75
C GLN A 161 17.66 2.66 12.20
N SER A 162 16.49 2.91 12.81
CA SER A 162 16.42 3.36 14.21
C SER A 162 16.85 2.26 15.18
N ILE A 163 16.50 0.99 14.90
CA ILE A 163 16.96 -0.16 15.69
C ILE A 163 18.48 -0.34 15.57
N GLU A 164 19.01 -0.28 14.35
CA GLU A 164 20.45 -0.37 14.09
C GLU A 164 21.21 0.76 14.80
N HIS A 165 20.74 2.00 14.65
CA HIS A 165 21.34 3.16 15.30
C HIS A 165 21.32 3.04 16.83
N ARG A 166 20.21 2.56 17.43
CA ARG A 166 20.17 2.29 18.88
C ARG A 166 21.22 1.26 19.29
N ASN A 167 21.38 0.19 18.53
CA ASN A 167 22.38 -0.85 18.81
C ASN A 167 23.81 -0.30 18.72
N ASP A 168 24.06 0.60 17.76
CA ASP A 168 25.35 1.29 17.64
C ASP A 168 25.60 2.22 18.83
N LEU A 169 24.60 3.01 19.25
CA LEU A 169 24.69 3.83 20.46
C LEU A 169 25.00 2.99 21.70
N ILE A 170 24.34 1.84 21.87
CA ILE A 170 24.62 0.92 22.99
C ILE A 170 26.06 0.42 22.96
N ASN A 171 26.59 0.07 21.79
CA ASN A 171 27.96 -0.39 21.66
C ASN A 171 28.96 0.73 21.96
N ASN A 172 28.68 1.96 21.52
CA ASN A 172 29.49 3.13 21.83
C ASN A 172 29.49 3.42 23.34
N TYR A 173 28.33 3.32 24.00
CA TYR A 173 28.21 3.57 25.43
C TYR A 173 29.03 2.60 26.29
N LYS A 174 29.24 1.36 25.86
CA LYS A 174 30.09 0.41 26.61
C LYS A 174 31.50 0.94 26.86
N SER A 175 32.06 1.72 25.93
CA SER A 175 33.41 2.30 26.09
C SER A 175 33.34 3.69 26.71
N THR A 176 32.42 4.53 26.24
CA THR A 176 32.31 5.92 26.69
C THR A 176 31.91 6.04 28.17
N PHE A 177 31.12 5.11 28.68
CA PHE A 177 30.57 5.21 30.04
C PHE A 177 31.63 4.98 31.12
N GLU A 178 32.74 4.29 30.83
CA GLU A 178 33.83 4.10 31.79
C GLU A 178 34.45 5.44 32.25
N GLU A 179 34.37 6.47 31.40
CA GLU A 179 34.96 7.80 31.66
C GLU A 179 33.96 8.80 32.24
N LEU A 180 32.66 8.48 32.27
CA LEU A 180 31.61 9.40 32.68
C LEU A 180 31.23 9.22 34.15
N SER A 181 30.89 10.32 34.83
CA SER A 181 30.20 10.23 36.12
C SER A 181 28.79 9.68 35.93
N HIS A 182 28.22 9.04 36.96
CA HIS A 182 26.84 8.54 36.96
C HIS A 182 25.81 9.60 36.52
N ARG A 183 26.01 10.87 36.91
CA ARG A 183 25.14 11.98 36.50
C ARG A 183 25.27 12.31 35.01
N GLN A 184 26.46 12.22 34.45
CA GLN A 184 26.67 12.40 33.02
C GLN A 184 26.10 11.23 32.22
N MET A 185 26.26 9.99 32.70
CA MET A 185 25.60 8.81 32.09
C MET A 185 24.09 8.99 32.01
N LEU A 186 23.46 9.40 33.12
CA LEU A 186 22.04 9.74 33.19
C LEU A 186 21.65 10.80 32.16
N SER A 187 22.47 11.83 32.04
CA SER A 187 22.21 12.96 31.14
C SER A 187 22.27 12.55 29.68
N VAL A 188 23.27 11.74 29.31
CA VAL A 188 23.41 11.19 27.95
C VAL A 188 22.31 10.18 27.63
N TYR A 189 21.96 9.29 28.57
CA TYR A 189 20.94 8.26 28.35
C TYR A 189 19.53 8.84 28.19
N PHE A 190 19.13 9.77 29.05
CA PHE A 190 17.78 10.35 29.04
C PHE A 190 17.64 11.65 28.25
N GLY A 191 18.74 12.25 27.82
CA GLY A 191 18.77 13.57 27.17
C GLY A 191 18.54 14.73 28.12
N PHE A 192 19.16 14.69 29.31
CA PHE A 192 19.21 15.84 30.22
C PHE A 192 20.42 16.76 29.92
N PRO A 193 20.37 18.03 30.35
CA PRO A 193 21.51 18.93 30.20
C PRO A 193 22.75 18.48 30.98
N LEU A 194 23.90 18.46 30.29
CA LEU A 194 25.21 18.24 30.86
C LEU A 194 25.71 19.48 31.65
N PRO A 195 26.75 19.35 32.49
CA PRO A 195 27.29 20.48 33.28
C PRO A 195 27.74 21.68 32.44
N ASN A 196 28.16 21.45 31.19
CA ASN A 196 28.54 22.48 30.23
C ASN A 196 27.34 23.10 29.48
N GLY A 197 26.11 22.70 29.80
CA GLY A 197 24.88 23.16 29.16
C GLY A 197 24.50 22.44 27.86
N SER A 198 25.37 21.57 27.31
CA SER A 198 25.04 20.79 26.11
C SER A 198 24.02 19.68 26.42
N VAL A 199 23.27 19.25 25.42
CA VAL A 199 22.27 18.18 25.53
C VAL A 199 22.51 17.19 24.40
N ASN A 200 22.63 15.90 24.71
CA ASN A 200 22.59 14.83 23.72
C ASN A 200 21.24 14.10 23.89
N GLN A 201 20.37 14.15 22.87
CA GLN A 201 19.07 13.48 22.88
C GLN A 201 19.04 12.23 21.99
N GLU A 202 20.16 11.84 21.37
CA GLU A 202 20.23 10.79 20.34
C GLU A 202 19.56 9.49 20.81
N TYR A 203 19.89 9.00 22.01
CA TYR A 203 19.28 7.77 22.52
C TYR A 203 17.78 7.94 22.83
N SER A 204 17.40 9.06 23.46
CA SER A 204 16.00 9.36 23.79
C SER A 204 15.14 9.45 22.54
N ASP A 205 15.60 10.19 21.53
CA ASP A 205 14.92 10.40 20.28
C ASP A 205 14.84 9.09 19.48
N THR A 206 15.90 8.27 19.52
CA THR A 206 15.90 6.96 18.87
C THR A 206 14.90 5.99 19.51
N VAL A 207 14.80 5.94 20.84
CA VAL A 207 13.81 5.09 21.53
C VAL A 207 12.38 5.51 21.17
N GLN A 208 12.12 6.82 21.11
CA GLN A 208 10.83 7.35 20.67
C GLN A 208 10.56 7.02 19.20
N ALA A 209 11.55 7.18 18.32
CA ALA A 209 11.44 6.89 16.90
C ALA A 209 11.12 5.41 16.64
N ILE A 210 11.79 4.47 17.33
CA ILE A 210 11.49 3.03 17.21
C ILE A 210 10.02 2.76 17.58
N TYR A 211 9.51 3.37 18.66
CA TYR A 211 8.12 3.19 19.07
C TYR A 211 7.15 3.74 18.01
N GLN A 212 7.37 4.95 17.51
CA GLN A 212 6.53 5.60 16.51
C GLN A 212 6.55 4.86 15.16
N TYR A 213 7.73 4.47 14.66
CA TYR A 213 7.82 3.75 13.40
C TYR A 213 7.27 2.33 13.47
N ALA A 214 7.32 1.67 14.64
CA ALA A 214 6.61 0.41 14.85
C ALA A 214 5.09 0.61 14.72
N ASP A 215 4.56 1.70 15.28
CA ASP A 215 3.15 2.08 15.16
C ASP A 215 2.78 2.37 13.71
N ASP A 216 3.58 3.16 13.00
CA ASP A 216 3.35 3.48 11.58
C ASP A 216 3.26 2.20 10.74
N VAL A 217 4.21 1.28 10.90
CA VAL A 217 4.24 0.02 10.15
C VAL A 217 2.99 -0.80 10.45
N ILE A 218 2.58 -0.94 11.71
CA ILE A 218 1.38 -1.69 12.11
C ILE A 218 0.13 -1.04 11.51
N PHE A 219 0.00 0.29 11.62
CA PHE A 219 -1.12 1.04 11.09
C PHE A 219 -1.22 0.88 9.56
N PHE A 220 -0.20 1.30 8.83
CA PHE A 220 -0.24 1.34 7.37
C PHE A 220 -0.35 -0.06 6.74
N SER A 221 0.25 -1.10 7.34
CA SER A 221 0.09 -2.48 6.85
C SER A 221 -1.31 -3.02 7.07
N SER A 222 -1.92 -2.81 8.24
CA SER A 222 -3.30 -3.24 8.50
C SER A 222 -4.31 -2.51 7.59
N PHE A 223 -4.06 -1.23 7.34
CA PHE A 223 -4.89 -0.40 6.47
C PHE A 223 -4.73 -0.81 5.00
N LEU A 224 -3.49 -1.07 4.54
CA LEU A 224 -3.21 -1.57 3.20
C LEU A 224 -3.84 -2.94 2.95
N CYS A 225 -3.83 -3.84 3.94
CA CYS A 225 -4.56 -5.10 3.87
C CYS A 225 -6.05 -4.89 3.57
N SER A 226 -6.68 -3.91 4.24
CA SER A 226 -8.10 -3.60 4.04
C SER A 226 -8.37 -3.08 2.61
N ASP A 227 -7.51 -2.19 2.12
CA ASP A 227 -7.56 -1.66 0.75
C ASP A 227 -7.37 -2.76 -0.31
N LEU A 228 -6.49 -3.73 -0.06
CA LEU A 228 -6.26 -4.86 -0.96
C LEU A 228 -7.41 -5.86 -0.95
N VAL A 229 -8.04 -6.10 0.21
CA VAL A 229 -9.25 -6.93 0.28
C VAL A 229 -10.36 -6.31 -0.56
N GLU A 230 -10.59 -5.00 -0.42
CA GLU A 230 -11.59 -4.29 -1.22
C GLU A 230 -11.26 -4.34 -2.72
N HIS A 231 -9.98 -4.18 -3.09
CA HIS A 231 -9.52 -4.33 -4.46
C HIS A 231 -9.77 -5.73 -5.03
N GLY A 232 -9.46 -6.78 -4.26
CA GLY A 232 -9.71 -8.16 -4.63
C GLY A 232 -11.19 -8.44 -4.85
N GLU A 233 -12.07 -7.97 -3.96
CA GLU A 233 -13.52 -8.12 -4.14
C GLU A 233 -14.04 -7.36 -5.37
N ARG A 234 -13.50 -6.17 -5.67
CA ARG A 234 -13.82 -5.45 -6.92
C ARG A 234 -13.42 -6.26 -8.17
N ILE A 235 -12.25 -6.89 -8.18
CA ILE A 235 -11.82 -7.77 -9.29
C ILE A 235 -12.80 -8.95 -9.44
N ARG A 236 -13.20 -9.58 -8.33
CA ARG A 236 -14.12 -10.71 -8.33
C ARG A 236 -15.50 -10.33 -8.86
N GLU A 237 -16.03 -9.18 -8.44
CA GLU A 237 -17.29 -8.66 -8.95
C GLU A 237 -17.22 -8.35 -10.44
N GLN A 238 -16.13 -7.71 -10.89
CA GLN A 238 -15.90 -7.40 -12.29
C GLN A 238 -15.85 -8.70 -13.12
N TYR A 239 -15.09 -9.69 -12.68
CA TYR A 239 -14.98 -10.98 -13.35
C TYR A 239 -16.34 -11.69 -13.44
N LYS A 240 -17.14 -11.67 -12.36
CA LYS A 240 -18.49 -12.22 -12.36
C LYS A 240 -19.41 -11.51 -13.36
N LYS A 241 -19.37 -10.18 -13.42
CA LYS A 241 -20.18 -9.37 -14.35
C LYS A 241 -19.83 -9.69 -15.81
N GLU A 242 -18.54 -9.84 -16.12
CA GLU A 242 -18.05 -10.04 -17.49
C GLU A 242 -18.17 -11.49 -17.98
N PHE A 243 -17.86 -12.47 -17.13
CA PHE A 243 -17.72 -13.87 -17.54
C PHE A 243 -18.77 -14.81 -16.92
N ARG A 244 -19.65 -14.31 -16.04
CA ARG A 244 -20.69 -15.09 -15.33
C ARG A 244 -20.14 -16.29 -14.56
N ARG A 245 -18.88 -16.19 -14.12
CA ARG A 245 -18.15 -17.19 -13.34
C ARG A 245 -17.59 -16.54 -12.08
N TRP A 246 -17.24 -17.36 -11.09
CA TRP A 246 -16.62 -16.89 -9.87
C TRP A 246 -15.14 -17.24 -9.88
N LEU A 247 -14.33 -16.30 -9.41
CA LEU A 247 -12.94 -16.55 -9.05
C LEU A 247 -12.84 -17.09 -7.62
N GLU A 248 -11.63 -17.54 -7.26
CA GLU A 248 -11.24 -17.85 -5.89
C GLU A 248 -11.57 -16.70 -4.92
N LYS A 249 -11.65 -17.01 -3.63
CA LYS A 249 -11.95 -15.99 -2.61
C LYS A 249 -10.73 -15.09 -2.38
N THR A 250 -11.00 -13.82 -2.11
CA THR A 250 -9.99 -12.91 -1.59
C THR A 250 -9.60 -13.36 -0.19
N THR A 251 -8.31 -13.38 0.11
CA THR A 251 -7.81 -13.63 1.47
C THR A 251 -8.24 -12.51 2.39
N ILE A 252 -8.80 -12.84 3.56
CA ILE A 252 -9.25 -11.84 4.54
C ILE A 252 -8.38 -12.01 5.80
N PRO A 253 -7.46 -11.07 6.10
CA PRO A 253 -6.66 -11.12 7.31
C PRO A 253 -7.53 -10.84 8.54
N ASN A 254 -7.21 -11.48 9.66
CA ASN A 254 -7.89 -11.25 10.93
C ASN A 254 -6.97 -10.50 11.90
N PHE A 255 -7.31 -9.24 12.18
CA PHE A 255 -6.62 -8.42 13.18
C PHE A 255 -7.36 -8.36 14.53
N ASP A 256 -8.46 -9.08 14.69
CA ASP A 256 -9.33 -9.05 15.88
C ASP A 256 -8.81 -9.94 17.04
N THR A 257 -7.50 -10.18 17.10
CA THR A 257 -6.90 -10.96 18.20
C THR A 257 -6.66 -10.07 19.41
N GLY A 258 -6.77 -10.61 20.63
CA GLY A 258 -6.56 -9.83 21.86
C GLY A 258 -5.21 -9.10 21.87
N ARG A 259 -4.14 -9.82 21.48
CA ARG A 259 -2.80 -9.25 21.34
C ARG A 259 -2.72 -8.12 20.30
N ALA A 260 -3.38 -8.27 19.16
CA ALA A 260 -3.38 -7.22 18.14
C ALA A 260 -4.13 -5.98 18.62
N LYS A 261 -5.26 -6.14 19.33
CA LYS A 261 -6.02 -5.01 19.89
C LYS A 261 -5.22 -4.18 20.89
N GLU A 262 -4.44 -4.85 21.75
CA GLU A 262 -3.60 -4.17 22.75
C GLU A 262 -2.42 -3.41 22.14
N LEU A 263 -1.92 -3.87 21.00
CA LEU A 263 -0.72 -3.33 20.36
C LEU A 263 -1.02 -2.42 19.17
N GLN A 264 -2.27 -2.36 18.70
CA GLN A 264 -2.67 -1.51 17.61
C GLN A 264 -2.51 -0.02 17.98
N PRO A 265 -1.97 0.79 17.08
CA PRO A 265 -1.85 2.22 17.29
C PRO A 265 -3.23 2.88 17.23
N ASN A 266 -3.35 4.04 17.88
CA ASN A 266 -4.60 4.80 17.87
C ASN A 266 -4.83 5.39 16.47
N GLN A 267 -5.99 5.11 15.88
CA GLN A 267 -6.34 5.64 14.56
C GLN A 267 -6.39 7.17 14.53
N ALA A 268 -6.69 7.83 15.66
CA ALA A 268 -6.73 9.28 15.77
C ALA A 268 -5.40 9.94 15.37
N ASP A 269 -4.27 9.28 15.64
CA ASP A 269 -2.93 9.79 15.36
C ASP A 269 -2.63 9.87 13.84
N TYR A 270 -3.46 9.23 13.01
CA TYR A 270 -3.30 9.12 11.55
C TYR A 270 -4.39 9.83 10.76
N GLU A 271 -5.33 10.53 11.42
CA GLU A 271 -6.46 11.16 10.76
C GLU A 271 -6.05 12.13 9.65
N ASP A 272 -5.00 12.92 9.90
CA ASP A 272 -4.53 13.91 8.93
C ASP A 272 -4.01 13.24 7.66
N TRP A 273 -3.30 12.12 7.80
CA TRP A 273 -2.86 11.32 6.66
C TRP A 273 -4.06 10.73 5.90
N LEU A 274 -5.07 10.21 6.62
CA LEU A 274 -6.29 9.68 6.02
C LEU A 274 -7.08 10.75 5.24
N LYS A 275 -7.14 11.99 5.76
CA LYS A 275 -7.84 13.12 5.13
C LYS A 275 -7.20 13.58 3.81
N MET A 276 -5.93 13.25 3.56
CA MET A 276 -5.26 13.55 2.28
C MET A 276 -5.86 12.78 1.10
N PHE A 277 -6.61 11.70 1.35
CA PHE A 277 -7.21 10.86 0.32
C PHE A 277 -8.73 10.99 0.34
N GLN A 278 -9.24 11.92 -0.46
CA GLN A 278 -10.68 12.09 -0.64
C GLN A 278 -11.20 11.12 -1.71
N GLU A 279 -12.36 10.53 -1.45
CA GLU A 279 -13.08 9.79 -2.49
C GLU A 279 -13.47 10.77 -3.60
N HIS A 280 -13.20 10.39 -4.85
CA HIS A 280 -13.77 11.13 -5.97
C HIS A 280 -15.29 11.11 -5.85
N PRO A 281 -15.97 12.26 -6.02
CA PRO A 281 -17.41 12.27 -6.04
C PRO A 281 -17.88 11.29 -7.12
N LYS A 282 -18.79 10.39 -6.75
CA LYS A 282 -19.34 9.39 -7.68
C LYS A 282 -19.86 10.15 -8.90
N GLU A 283 -19.39 9.78 -10.09
CA GLU A 283 -19.89 10.37 -11.31
C GLU A 283 -21.43 10.22 -11.33
N PRO A 284 -22.17 11.30 -11.64
CA PRO A 284 -23.61 11.23 -11.70
C PRO A 284 -24.02 10.13 -12.67
N SER A 285 -24.95 9.28 -12.23
CA SER A 285 -25.53 8.22 -13.06
C SER A 285 -26.00 8.81 -14.38
N TRP A 286 -26.07 8.01 -15.44
CA TRP A 286 -26.68 8.45 -16.71
C TRP A 286 -28.08 9.06 -16.50
N LEU A 287 -28.83 8.56 -15.50
CA LEU A 287 -30.13 9.11 -15.09
C LEU A 287 -30.00 10.48 -14.43
N ASP A 288 -29.00 10.67 -13.58
CA ASP A 288 -28.72 11.95 -12.92
C ASP A 288 -28.28 12.99 -13.95
N ARG A 289 -27.45 12.59 -14.92
CA ARG A 289 -27.06 13.43 -16.07
C ARG A 289 -28.27 13.87 -16.88
N ILE A 290 -29.23 12.98 -17.14
CA ILE A 290 -30.47 13.33 -17.83
C ILE A 290 -31.35 14.26 -16.99
N ARG A 291 -31.47 14.02 -15.68
CA ARG A 291 -32.22 14.91 -14.79
C ARG A 291 -31.62 16.32 -14.75
N LEU A 292 -30.30 16.43 -14.70
CA LEU A 292 -29.58 17.70 -14.77
C LEU A 292 -29.83 18.43 -16.10
N LEU A 293 -29.80 17.72 -17.23
CA LEU A 293 -30.12 18.29 -18.56
C LEU A 293 -31.58 18.78 -18.65
N LYS A 294 -32.54 18.03 -18.09
CA LYS A 294 -33.95 18.44 -18.04
C LYS A 294 -34.20 19.63 -17.10
N GLY A 295 -33.43 19.74 -16.02
CA GLY A 295 -33.44 20.90 -15.13
C GLY A 295 -32.96 22.17 -15.83
N PHE A 296 -31.89 22.07 -16.63
CA PHE A 296 -31.36 23.18 -17.44
C PHE A 296 -32.37 23.71 -18.46
N LEU A 297 -33.10 22.83 -19.15
CA LEU A 297 -34.12 23.20 -20.14
C LEU A 297 -35.36 23.91 -19.55
N LYS A 298 -35.59 23.81 -18.24
CA LYS A 298 -36.71 24.48 -17.56
C LYS A 298 -36.38 25.90 -17.11
N ILE A 299 -35.11 26.29 -17.02
CA ILE A 299 -34.68 27.62 -16.57
C ILE A 299 -34.59 28.60 -17.75
N THR A 300 -34.58 28.10 -18.99
CA THR A 300 -34.50 28.89 -20.23
C THR A 300 -35.86 29.14 -20.91
N LYS A 301 -36.97 29.05 -20.18
CA LYS A 301 -38.32 29.44 -20.64
C LYS A 301 -38.90 30.48 -19.70
#